data_AF-A0A0S4QVH5-F1
#
_entry.id   AF-A0A0S4QVH5-F1
#
_cell.length_a   1.000
_cell.length_b   1.000
_cell.length_c   1.000
_cell.angle_alpha   90.00
_cell.angle_beta   90.00
_cell.angle_gamma   90.00
#
_symmetry.space_group_name_H-M   'P 1'
#
loop_
_entity.id
_entity.type
_entity.pdbx_description
1 polymer ?
#
loop_
_entity_poly.entity_id
_entity_poly.type
_entity_poly.pdbx_seq_one_letter_code
_entity_poly.pdbx_strand_id
1 'polypeptide(L)'
;QNYTYDGLDRLATRNSAPFTYAGLEKEPATDYSSSFSRDPDGDLVAVGSSAGNWATLTDTHGDLVAAFTTAGALTDSRSYDPFGDPVVAGNPAVHVGFQGSWTDPDTDRVSAQARWYTPGTGTFASRDTASLPISGTAAANRYTSFEIHVYRGGPEVGMYGSNGFFNKYGLKATAADSPEQVNNRLKGIAVDWVRKIGQIASGVDIAGDAWKRPMIGSDPCP
;
A
#
# COMPACT_ATOMS: atom_id res chain seq x y z
N GLN A 1 13.94 7.29 -9.96
CA GLN A 1 13.70 5.96 -10.57
C GLN A 1 12.48 6.02 -11.46
N ASN A 2 12.63 5.51 -12.69
CA ASN A 2 11.53 5.35 -13.64
C ASN A 2 11.21 3.86 -13.79
N TYR A 3 9.96 3.48 -13.58
CA TYR A 3 9.50 2.10 -13.73
C TYR A 3 8.43 2.01 -14.81
N THR A 4 8.47 0.93 -15.59
CA THR A 4 7.40 0.57 -16.52
C THR A 4 6.88 -0.81 -16.17
N TYR A 5 5.67 -1.13 -16.63
CA TYR A 5 4.99 -2.39 -16.32
C TYR A 5 4.54 -3.09 -17.59
N ASP A 6 4.49 -4.42 -17.55
CA ASP A 6 3.97 -5.24 -18.64
C ASP A 6 2.43 -5.39 -18.56
N GLY A 7 1.84 -6.14 -19.51
CA GLY A 7 0.38 -6.35 -19.54
C GLY A 7 -0.18 -7.20 -18.39
N LEU A 8 0.67 -7.73 -17.51
CA LEU A 8 0.30 -8.46 -16.29
C LEU A 8 0.56 -7.62 -15.03
N ASP A 9 0.82 -6.31 -15.18
CA ASP A 9 1.20 -5.37 -14.12
C ASP A 9 2.48 -5.77 -13.37
N ARG A 10 3.38 -6.50 -14.03
CA ARG A 10 4.71 -6.84 -13.48
C ARG A 10 5.74 -5.81 -13.91
N LEU A 11 6.78 -5.64 -13.11
CA LEU A 11 7.86 -4.69 -13.39
C LEU A 11 8.55 -5.06 -14.72
N ALA A 12 8.41 -4.22 -15.74
CA ALA A 12 8.99 -4.48 -17.07
C ALA A 12 10.36 -3.83 -17.24
N THR A 13 10.54 -2.58 -16.77
CA THR A 13 11.84 -1.91 -16.78
C THR A 13 12.04 -1.05 -15.55
N ARG A 14 13.31 -0.89 -15.18
CA ARG A 14 13.81 0.11 -14.22
C ARG A 14 14.86 0.96 -14.91
N ASN A 15 14.63 2.26 -15.04
CA ASN A 15 15.52 3.18 -15.75
C ASN A 15 15.87 2.67 -17.17
N SER A 16 14.90 2.08 -17.87
CA SER A 16 15.03 1.40 -19.18
C SER A 16 15.76 0.06 -19.18
N ALA A 17 16.28 -0.40 -18.04
CA ALA A 17 16.88 -1.72 -17.93
C ALA A 17 15.79 -2.78 -17.76
N PRO A 18 15.78 -3.85 -18.57
CA PRO A 18 14.67 -4.78 -18.65
C PRO A 18 14.66 -5.80 -17.51
N PHE A 19 13.46 -6.27 -17.19
CA PHE A 19 13.22 -7.49 -16.42
C PHE A 19 12.67 -8.57 -17.35
N THR A 20 12.96 -9.83 -17.05
CA THR A 20 12.35 -10.97 -17.75
C THR A 20 11.68 -11.92 -16.77
N TYR A 21 10.71 -12.67 -17.27
CA TYR A 21 9.87 -13.59 -16.51
C TYR A 21 9.80 -14.94 -17.23
N ALA A 22 9.81 -16.02 -16.47
CA ALA A 22 9.70 -17.40 -16.93
C ALA A 22 8.23 -17.87 -17.16
N GLY A 23 7.38 -17.02 -17.74
CA GLY A 23 5.96 -17.32 -17.91
C GLY A 23 5.03 -16.29 -17.25
N LEU A 24 4.09 -16.78 -16.42
CA LEU A 24 3.03 -16.00 -15.79
C LEU A 24 3.29 -15.71 -14.30
N GLU A 25 4.40 -16.20 -13.77
CA GLU A 25 4.82 -15.90 -12.40
C GLU A 25 5.07 -14.41 -12.19
N LYS A 26 4.93 -13.99 -10.94
CA LYS A 26 4.97 -12.59 -10.53
C LYS A 26 6.39 -12.09 -10.26
N GLU A 27 7.29 -13.00 -9.94
CA GLU A 27 8.68 -12.70 -9.63
C GLU A 27 9.55 -12.77 -10.88
N PRO A 28 10.50 -11.84 -11.04
CA PRO A 28 11.36 -11.83 -12.22
C PRO A 28 12.32 -13.03 -12.23
N ALA A 29 12.53 -13.59 -13.41
CA ALA A 29 13.59 -14.55 -13.70
C ALA A 29 14.93 -13.84 -13.90
N THR A 30 14.93 -12.60 -14.42
CA THR A 30 16.11 -11.75 -14.45
C THR A 30 15.75 -10.30 -14.17
N ASP A 31 16.70 -9.57 -13.59
CA ASP A 31 16.72 -8.11 -13.65
C ASP A 31 17.85 -7.63 -14.57
N TYR A 32 18.29 -6.38 -14.38
CA TYR A 32 19.31 -5.74 -15.19
C TYR A 32 20.74 -6.27 -14.97
N SER A 33 21.00 -7.05 -13.91
CA SER A 33 22.34 -7.53 -13.56
C SER A 33 22.40 -8.99 -13.10
N SER A 34 21.26 -9.56 -12.74
CA SER A 34 21.16 -10.83 -12.03
C SER A 34 20.05 -11.71 -12.61
N SER A 35 20.28 -13.03 -12.61
CA SER A 35 19.30 -14.07 -12.87
C SER A 35 18.91 -14.77 -11.58
N PHE A 36 17.64 -15.13 -11.45
CA PHE A 36 17.04 -15.71 -10.25
C PHE A 36 16.48 -17.09 -10.59
N SER A 37 16.86 -18.10 -9.82
CA SER A 37 16.28 -19.44 -9.90
C SER A 37 15.43 -19.71 -8.67
N ARG A 38 14.24 -20.25 -8.91
CA ARG A 38 13.27 -20.58 -7.87
C ARG A 38 12.88 -22.05 -7.95
N ASP A 39 12.50 -22.61 -6.82
CA ASP A 39 11.91 -23.94 -6.76
C ASP A 39 10.40 -23.91 -7.12
N PRO A 40 9.71 -25.06 -7.16
CA PRO A 40 8.29 -25.11 -7.48
C PRO A 40 7.36 -24.41 -6.47
N ASP A 41 7.81 -24.21 -5.23
CA ASP A 41 7.06 -23.49 -4.20
C ASP A 41 7.25 -21.95 -4.34
N GLY A 42 8.23 -21.54 -5.14
CA GLY A 42 8.52 -20.14 -5.47
C GLY A 42 9.68 -19.54 -4.67
N ASP A 43 10.31 -20.33 -3.81
CA ASP A 43 11.42 -19.89 -2.98
C ASP A 43 12.69 -19.70 -3.81
N LEU A 44 13.46 -18.66 -3.48
CA LEU A 44 14.72 -18.38 -4.18
C LEU A 44 15.79 -19.39 -3.78
N VAL A 45 16.26 -20.18 -4.73
CA VAL A 45 17.31 -21.19 -4.51
C VAL A 45 18.66 -20.81 -5.08
N ALA A 46 18.72 -19.93 -6.07
CA ALA A 46 19.97 -19.42 -6.58
C ALA A 46 19.88 -18.03 -7.23
N VAL A 47 21.00 -17.32 -7.18
CA VAL A 47 21.22 -16.03 -7.85
C VAL A 47 22.51 -16.13 -8.66
N GLY A 48 22.46 -15.70 -9.92
CA GLY A 48 23.65 -15.59 -10.77
C GLY A 48 23.82 -14.16 -11.25
N SER A 49 25.03 -13.63 -11.21
CA SER A 49 25.38 -12.31 -11.75
C SER A 49 26.84 -12.28 -12.22
N SER A 50 27.27 -11.17 -12.82
CA SER A 50 28.70 -10.98 -13.14
C SER A 50 29.60 -10.89 -11.91
N ALA A 51 29.03 -10.60 -10.73
CA ALA A 51 29.78 -10.54 -9.47
C ALA A 51 29.95 -11.92 -8.81
N GLY A 52 29.14 -12.91 -9.19
CA GLY A 52 29.22 -14.26 -8.66
C GLY A 52 27.93 -15.05 -8.82
N ASN A 53 27.98 -16.30 -8.38
CA ASN A 53 26.84 -17.19 -8.30
C ASN A 53 26.67 -17.66 -6.87
N TRP A 54 25.43 -17.67 -6.39
CA TRP A 54 25.09 -18.03 -5.03
C TRP A 54 23.97 -19.05 -4.99
N ALA A 55 24.12 -20.06 -4.14
CA ALA A 55 22.99 -20.82 -3.61
C ALA A 55 22.39 -20.04 -2.44
N THR A 56 21.07 -20.00 -2.34
CA THR A 56 20.38 -19.17 -1.36
C THR A 56 19.50 -19.99 -0.44
N LEU A 57 19.20 -19.43 0.74
CA LEU A 57 18.31 -20.04 1.71
C LEU A 57 17.29 -18.99 2.19
N THR A 58 16.02 -19.37 2.14
CA THR A 58 14.89 -18.60 2.67
C THR A 58 14.41 -19.19 3.98
N ASP A 59 13.78 -18.36 4.81
CA ASP A 59 13.04 -18.85 5.98
C ASP A 59 11.58 -19.19 5.64
N THR A 60 10.80 -19.57 6.66
CA THR A 60 9.38 -19.94 6.49
C THR A 60 8.47 -18.79 6.07
N HIS A 61 8.93 -17.55 6.19
CA HIS A 61 8.21 -16.37 5.72
C HIS A 61 8.54 -16.05 4.25
N GLY A 62 9.50 -16.78 3.66
CA GLY A 62 10.03 -16.53 2.32
C GLY A 62 11.16 -15.51 2.30
N ASP A 63 11.64 -15.07 3.47
CA ASP A 63 12.68 -14.06 3.56
C ASP A 63 14.04 -14.68 3.25
N LEU A 64 14.81 -14.07 2.35
CA LEU A 64 16.17 -14.55 2.08
C LEU A 64 17.08 -14.23 3.26
N VAL A 65 17.58 -15.28 3.93
CA VAL A 65 18.39 -15.16 5.15
C VAL A 65 19.85 -15.51 4.95
N ALA A 66 20.20 -16.26 3.90
CA ALA A 66 21.59 -16.60 3.59
C ALA A 66 21.88 -16.77 2.09
N ALA A 67 23.12 -16.50 1.71
CA ALA A 67 23.66 -16.80 0.38
C ALA A 67 25.09 -17.38 0.48
N PHE A 68 25.35 -18.44 -0.27
CA PHE A 68 26.60 -19.19 -0.26
C PHE A 68 27.21 -19.22 -1.66
N THR A 69 28.53 -19.02 -1.75
CA THR A 69 29.26 -19.27 -3.01
C THR A 69 29.14 -20.73 -3.45
N THR A 70 29.47 -21.01 -4.72
CA THR A 70 29.54 -22.38 -5.25
C THR A 70 30.54 -23.28 -4.50
N ALA A 71 31.49 -22.72 -3.76
CA ALA A 71 32.43 -23.44 -2.90
C ALA A 71 31.91 -23.64 -1.47
N GLY A 72 30.70 -23.18 -1.14
CA GLY A 72 30.06 -23.34 0.17
C GLY A 72 30.38 -22.26 1.20
N ALA A 73 31.13 -21.21 0.84
CA ALA A 73 31.40 -20.09 1.73
C ALA A 73 30.18 -19.17 1.85
N LEU A 74 29.78 -18.83 3.08
CA LEU A 74 28.70 -17.87 3.39
C LEU A 74 29.15 -16.44 3.02
N THR A 75 28.35 -15.76 2.19
CA THR A 75 28.62 -14.39 1.70
C THR A 75 27.52 -13.39 2.03
N ASP A 76 26.35 -13.88 2.44
CA ASP A 76 25.25 -13.06 2.90
C ASP A 76 24.60 -13.77 4.08
N SER A 77 24.32 -13.02 5.14
CA SER A 77 23.64 -13.48 6.34
C SER A 77 22.82 -12.30 6.85
N ARG A 78 21.52 -12.32 6.59
CA ARG A 78 20.62 -11.21 6.93
C ARG A 78 19.40 -11.71 7.67
N SER A 79 18.92 -10.85 8.57
CA SER A 79 17.65 -10.98 9.26
C SER A 79 16.87 -9.70 9.03
N TYR A 80 15.55 -9.79 9.03
CA TYR A 80 14.68 -8.65 8.84
C TYR A 80 14.00 -8.28 10.16
N ASP A 81 13.67 -7.00 10.31
CA ASP A 81 12.71 -6.58 11.32
C ASP A 81 11.30 -7.07 10.95
N PRO A 82 10.29 -6.92 11.84
CA PRO A 82 8.92 -7.36 11.55
C PRO A 82 8.27 -6.70 10.33
N PHE A 83 8.81 -5.59 9.83
CA PHE A 83 8.33 -4.87 8.66
C PHE A 83 9.16 -5.15 7.41
N GLY A 84 10.18 -6.00 7.48
CA GLY A 84 10.99 -6.40 6.34
C GLY A 84 12.22 -5.55 6.06
N ASP A 85 12.62 -4.68 7.00
CA ASP A 85 13.85 -3.90 6.87
C ASP A 85 15.04 -4.77 7.32
N PRO A 86 16.09 -4.94 6.49
CA PRO A 86 17.22 -5.78 6.87
C PRO A 86 18.01 -5.15 8.02
N VAL A 87 18.20 -5.92 9.10
CA VAL A 87 18.99 -5.51 10.27
C VAL A 87 20.47 -5.31 9.92
N VAL A 88 20.94 -6.03 8.90
CA VAL A 88 22.27 -5.88 8.32
C VAL A 88 22.12 -5.87 6.80
N ALA A 89 22.80 -4.93 6.12
CA ALA A 89 22.80 -4.86 4.68
C ALA A 89 23.31 -6.18 4.06
N GLY A 90 22.55 -6.70 3.10
CA GLY A 90 22.89 -7.94 2.39
C GLY A 90 23.89 -7.72 1.26
N ASN A 91 24.14 -8.79 0.51
CA ASN A 91 24.98 -8.74 -0.69
C ASN A 91 24.32 -7.84 -1.75
N PRO A 92 24.99 -6.78 -2.24
CA PRO A 92 24.41 -5.84 -3.20
C PRO A 92 24.13 -6.46 -4.57
N ALA A 93 24.69 -7.64 -4.90
CA ALA A 93 24.36 -8.36 -6.13
C ALA A 93 23.10 -9.22 -6.02
N VAL A 94 22.54 -9.38 -4.82
CA VAL A 94 21.35 -10.18 -4.54
C VAL A 94 20.17 -9.25 -4.22
N HIS A 95 19.45 -8.86 -5.26
CA HIS A 95 18.31 -7.93 -5.17
C HIS A 95 17.00 -8.58 -4.71
N VAL A 96 17.00 -9.87 -4.35
CA VAL A 96 15.82 -10.54 -3.76
C VAL A 96 16.03 -10.65 -2.26
N GLY A 97 14.99 -10.34 -1.47
CA GLY A 97 15.09 -10.28 -0.02
C GLY A 97 13.82 -10.66 0.71
N PHE A 98 13.18 -9.66 1.31
CA PHE A 98 11.95 -9.83 2.10
C PHE A 98 10.82 -10.43 1.25
N GLN A 99 10.17 -11.46 1.79
CA GLN A 99 9.13 -12.30 1.18
C GLN A 99 9.48 -12.77 -0.23
N GLY A 100 10.77 -13.04 -0.46
CA GLY A 100 11.29 -13.54 -1.72
C GLY A 100 11.07 -12.57 -2.89
N SER A 101 10.76 -11.31 -2.64
CA SER A 101 10.45 -10.31 -3.66
C SER A 101 11.68 -9.50 -4.06
N TRP A 102 11.67 -8.96 -5.28
CA TRP A 102 12.72 -8.05 -5.75
C TRP A 102 12.68 -6.71 -4.99
N THR A 103 13.82 -6.24 -4.54
CA THR A 103 14.03 -4.97 -3.81
C THR A 103 14.89 -4.04 -4.63
N ASP A 104 14.45 -2.80 -4.81
CA ASP A 104 15.23 -1.80 -5.52
C ASP A 104 16.44 -1.35 -4.70
N PRO A 105 17.68 -1.59 -5.14
CA PRO A 105 18.87 -1.27 -4.35
C PRO A 105 19.12 0.23 -4.16
N ASP A 106 18.45 1.10 -4.92
CA ASP A 106 18.59 2.56 -4.76
C ASP A 106 17.50 3.17 -3.86
N THR A 107 16.40 2.46 -3.61
CA THR A 107 15.24 3.02 -2.89
C THR A 107 14.75 2.17 -1.73
N ASP A 108 15.29 0.97 -1.56
CA ASP A 108 14.91 -0.04 -0.56
C ASP A 108 13.43 -0.44 -0.62
N ARG A 109 12.76 -0.16 -1.75
CA ARG A 109 11.37 -0.55 -1.97
C ARG A 109 11.28 -1.97 -2.49
N VAL A 110 10.37 -2.73 -1.89
CA VAL A 110 10.07 -4.11 -2.26
C VAL A 110 8.94 -4.12 -3.29
N SER A 111 9.14 -4.84 -4.38
CA SER A 111 8.15 -5.05 -5.43
C SER A 111 7.08 -6.04 -4.95
N ALA A 112 6.13 -5.56 -4.15
CA ALA A 112 5.00 -6.33 -3.64
C ALA A 112 3.88 -6.45 -4.69
N GLN A 113 4.26 -6.96 -5.86
CA GLN A 113 3.39 -7.22 -7.02
C GLN A 113 2.75 -5.92 -7.55
N ALA A 114 1.47 -5.69 -7.27
CA ALA A 114 0.73 -4.53 -7.78
C ALA A 114 1.18 -3.19 -7.19
N ARG A 115 1.96 -3.20 -6.09
CA ARG A 115 2.37 -2.00 -5.36
C ARG A 115 3.78 -2.12 -4.82
N TRP A 116 4.43 -0.96 -4.67
CA TRP A 116 5.69 -0.87 -3.94
C TRP A 116 5.44 -0.83 -2.43
N TYR A 117 6.13 -1.69 -1.70
CA TYR A 117 6.18 -1.69 -0.26
C TYR A 117 7.48 -1.02 0.22
N THR A 118 7.39 -0.24 1.31
CA THR A 118 8.54 0.44 1.92
C THR A 118 8.75 -0.13 3.32
N PRO A 119 9.72 -1.05 3.51
CA PRO A 119 9.97 -1.68 4.80
C PRO A 119 10.26 -0.70 5.93
N GLY A 120 11.12 0.29 5.69
CA GLY A 120 11.47 1.30 6.71
C GLY A 120 10.29 2.13 7.24
N THR A 121 9.13 2.12 6.57
CA THR A 121 7.89 2.73 7.06
C THR A 121 6.75 1.74 7.27
N GLY A 122 6.98 0.43 7.07
CA GLY A 122 5.97 -0.62 7.20
C GLY A 122 4.73 -0.43 6.32
N THR A 123 4.83 0.28 5.20
CA THR A 123 3.67 0.76 4.44
C THR A 123 3.85 0.67 2.93
N PHE A 124 2.73 0.59 2.20
CA PHE A 124 2.74 0.70 0.74
C PHE A 124 2.94 2.16 0.31
N ALA A 125 3.73 2.37 -0.74
CA ALA A 125 4.01 3.69 -1.32
C ALA A 125 2.78 4.31 -2.02
N SER A 126 1.72 3.53 -2.23
CA SER A 126 0.46 3.99 -2.80
C SER A 126 -0.75 3.30 -2.16
N ARG A 127 -1.88 4.01 -2.21
CA ARG A 127 -3.18 3.45 -1.83
C ARG A 127 -3.58 2.37 -2.83
N ASP A 128 -4.17 1.29 -2.33
CA ASP A 128 -4.83 0.29 -3.17
C ASP A 128 -6.02 0.93 -3.93
N THR A 129 -6.09 0.68 -5.23
CA THR A 129 -7.17 1.16 -6.11
C THR A 129 -8.36 0.19 -6.18
N ALA A 130 -8.24 -1.02 -5.63
CA ALA A 130 -9.33 -1.97 -5.57
C ALA A 130 -10.50 -1.42 -4.74
N SER A 131 -11.70 -1.38 -5.34
CA SER A 131 -12.90 -1.04 -4.62
C SER A 131 -13.38 -2.26 -3.83
N LEU A 132 -13.14 -2.28 -2.52
CA LEU A 132 -13.71 -3.28 -1.64
C LEU A 132 -15.13 -2.85 -1.22
N PRO A 133 -16.16 -3.71 -1.40
CA PRO A 133 -17.48 -3.44 -0.86
C PRO A 133 -17.38 -3.39 0.66
N ILE A 134 -18.09 -2.47 1.30
CA ILE A 134 -18.32 -2.55 2.74
C ILE A 134 -19.23 -3.76 2.95
N SER A 135 -18.73 -4.80 3.59
CA SER A 135 -19.46 -6.04 3.91
C SER A 135 -19.49 -6.30 5.41
N GLY A 136 -20.40 -7.18 5.86
CA GLY A 136 -20.50 -7.59 7.27
C GLY A 136 -21.37 -6.68 8.13
N THR A 137 -21.18 -6.72 9.44
CA THR A 137 -22.00 -5.98 10.42
C THR A 137 -21.96 -4.47 10.21
N ALA A 138 -20.83 -3.92 9.75
CA ALA A 138 -20.70 -2.52 9.37
C ALA A 138 -21.63 -2.14 8.20
N ALA A 139 -21.81 -3.03 7.22
CA ALA A 139 -22.72 -2.81 6.09
C ALA A 139 -24.20 -2.96 6.48
N ALA A 140 -24.51 -3.86 7.42
CA ALA A 140 -25.87 -4.11 7.90
C ALA A 140 -26.35 -3.06 8.91
N ASN A 141 -25.42 -2.41 9.61
CA ASN A 141 -25.75 -1.40 10.60
C ASN A 141 -26.08 -0.07 9.90
N ARG A 142 -27.38 0.21 9.77
CA ARG A 142 -27.91 1.48 9.23
C ARG A 142 -27.53 2.72 10.05
N TYR A 143 -27.04 2.52 11.27
CA TYR A 143 -26.54 3.57 12.15
C TYR A 143 -25.04 3.81 11.99
N THR A 144 -24.31 3.08 11.15
CA THR A 144 -22.89 3.40 10.95
C THR A 144 -22.72 4.86 10.54
N SER A 145 -21.66 5.49 11.03
CA SER A 145 -21.18 6.80 10.59
C SER A 145 -19.71 6.70 10.17
N PHE A 146 -19.23 7.73 9.48
CA PHE A 146 -17.82 7.93 9.16
C PHE A 146 -17.40 9.33 9.59
N GLU A 147 -16.11 9.49 9.81
CA GLU A 147 -15.48 10.73 10.22
C GLU A 147 -14.24 10.99 9.39
N ILE A 148 -14.07 12.24 8.96
CA ILE A 148 -12.86 12.72 8.30
C ILE A 148 -12.28 13.84 9.17
N HIS A 149 -11.10 13.61 9.73
CA HIS A 149 -10.36 14.62 10.48
C HIS A 149 -9.76 15.66 9.52
N VAL A 150 -9.97 16.94 9.80
CA VAL A 150 -9.47 18.05 8.97
C VAL A 150 -8.40 18.80 9.74
N TYR A 151 -7.20 18.87 9.16
CA TYR A 151 -6.04 19.53 9.74
C TYR A 151 -5.69 20.81 8.98
N ARG A 152 -5.20 21.84 9.68
CA ARG A 152 -4.66 23.07 9.09
C ARG A 152 -3.36 23.45 9.80
N GLY A 153 -2.25 23.40 9.08
CA GLY A 153 -0.95 23.83 9.60
C GLY A 153 -0.42 23.00 10.77
N GLY A 154 -0.85 21.74 10.89
CA GLY A 154 -0.50 20.84 12.01
C GLY A 154 -1.69 20.47 12.89
N PRO A 155 -2.36 21.42 13.58
CA PRO A 155 -3.48 21.10 14.44
C PRO A 155 -4.74 20.67 13.66
N GLU A 156 -5.51 19.77 14.27
CA GLU A 156 -6.85 19.40 13.81
C GLU A 156 -7.81 20.54 14.09
N VAL A 157 -8.45 21.09 13.06
CA VAL A 157 -9.35 22.25 13.18
C VAL A 157 -10.83 21.84 13.21
N GLY A 158 -11.14 20.62 12.79
CA GLY A 158 -12.51 20.11 12.81
C GLY A 158 -12.63 18.74 12.18
N MET A 159 -13.87 18.28 12.15
CA MET A 159 -14.24 16.93 11.72
C MET A 159 -15.36 17.06 10.68
N TYR A 160 -15.33 16.22 9.65
CA TYR A 160 -16.35 16.17 8.60
C TYR A 160 -17.02 14.79 8.62
N GLY A 161 -18.33 14.76 8.82
CA GLY A 161 -19.10 13.51 8.83
C GLY A 161 -20.38 13.59 8.03
N SER A 162 -21.33 12.70 8.31
CA SER A 162 -22.64 12.65 7.64
C SER A 162 -23.46 13.94 7.79
N ASN A 163 -23.19 14.76 8.81
CA ASN A 163 -23.80 16.07 9.04
C ASN A 163 -22.99 17.26 8.49
N GLY A 164 -21.92 17.00 7.75
CA GLY A 164 -20.98 18.03 7.28
C GLY A 164 -19.88 18.36 8.29
N PHE A 165 -19.21 19.49 8.06
CA PHE A 165 -18.10 19.97 8.87
C PHE A 165 -18.56 20.55 10.21
N PHE A 166 -17.86 20.20 11.29
CA PHE A 166 -18.01 20.82 12.60
C PHE A 166 -16.64 21.10 13.25
N ASN A 167 -16.60 22.14 14.08
CA ASN A 167 -15.38 22.58 14.77
C ASN A 167 -15.04 21.71 15.98
N LYS A 168 -13.74 21.50 16.18
CA LYS A 168 -13.22 20.74 17.33
C LYS A 168 -12.55 21.68 18.34
N TYR A 169 -12.92 21.54 19.62
CA TYR A 169 -12.30 22.21 20.79
C TYR A 169 -12.02 23.73 20.66
N GLY A 170 -13.03 24.53 20.29
CA GLY A 170 -12.91 26.01 20.32
C GLY A 170 -12.03 26.60 19.22
N LEU A 171 -11.38 25.78 18.40
CA LEU A 171 -10.75 26.20 17.16
C LEU A 171 -11.86 26.51 16.15
N LYS A 172 -11.87 27.73 15.62
CA LYS A 172 -12.89 28.17 14.65
C LYS A 172 -12.36 28.02 13.24
N ALA A 173 -12.90 27.06 12.51
CA ALA A 173 -12.88 26.98 11.07
C ALA A 173 -14.31 26.76 10.54
N THR A 174 -14.54 27.03 9.29
CA THR A 174 -15.80 26.72 8.60
C THR A 174 -15.46 25.92 7.35
N ALA A 175 -16.45 25.21 6.80
CA ALA A 175 -16.29 24.58 5.50
C ALA A 175 -15.93 25.60 4.40
N ALA A 176 -16.27 26.88 4.57
CA ALA A 176 -15.90 27.99 3.69
C ALA A 176 -14.43 28.43 3.84
N ASP A 177 -13.80 28.14 4.99
CA ASP A 177 -12.37 28.40 5.20
C ASP A 177 -11.50 27.33 4.53
N SER A 178 -12.08 26.22 4.09
CA SER A 178 -11.40 25.21 3.28
C SER A 178 -11.52 25.58 1.80
N PRO A 179 -10.47 25.38 0.98
CA PRO A 179 -10.58 25.60 -0.47
C PRO A 179 -11.81 24.88 -1.02
N GLU A 180 -12.57 25.52 -1.90
CA GLU A 180 -13.84 25.00 -2.41
C GLU A 180 -13.69 23.58 -3.00
N GLN A 181 -12.55 23.31 -3.65
CA GLN A 181 -12.19 21.98 -4.17
C GLN A 181 -12.11 20.92 -3.06
N VAL A 182 -11.57 21.26 -1.89
CA VAL A 182 -11.48 20.35 -0.74
C VAL A 182 -12.87 20.09 -0.18
N ASN A 183 -13.69 21.11 -0.01
CA ASN A 183 -15.05 20.94 0.49
C ASN A 183 -15.92 20.10 -0.48
N ASN A 184 -15.82 20.35 -1.78
CA ASN A 184 -16.50 19.56 -2.81
C ASN A 184 -16.01 18.10 -2.82
N ARG A 185 -14.71 17.88 -2.57
CA ARG A 185 -14.16 16.52 -2.44
C ARG A 185 -14.67 15.80 -1.20
N LEU A 186 -14.69 16.47 -0.05
CA LEU A 186 -15.21 15.92 1.21
C LEU A 186 -16.70 15.60 1.10
N LYS A 187 -17.49 16.50 0.49
CA LYS A 187 -18.91 16.25 0.17
C LYS A 187 -19.08 15.03 -0.74
N GLY A 188 -18.26 14.89 -1.78
CA GLY A 188 -18.31 13.74 -2.68
C GLY A 188 -18.03 12.41 -1.96
N ILE A 189 -17.01 12.37 -1.10
CA ILE A 189 -16.69 11.20 -0.27
C ILE A 189 -17.85 10.88 0.69
N ALA A 190 -18.42 11.91 1.31
CA ALA A 190 -19.53 11.76 2.23
C ALA A 190 -20.78 11.16 1.56
N VAL A 191 -21.16 11.70 0.40
CA VAL A 191 -22.30 11.22 -0.40
C VAL A 191 -22.08 9.77 -0.85
N ASP A 192 -20.89 9.41 -1.33
CA ASP A 192 -20.56 8.04 -1.72
C ASP A 192 -20.73 7.07 -0.54
N TRP A 193 -20.26 7.48 0.64
CA TRP A 193 -20.34 6.65 1.84
C TRP A 193 -21.79 6.44 2.32
N VAL A 194 -22.59 7.50 2.45
CA VAL A 194 -24.00 7.39 2.90
C VAL A 194 -24.87 6.62 1.90
N ARG A 195 -24.49 6.59 0.61
CA ARG A 195 -25.10 5.70 -0.39
C ARG A 195 -24.71 4.24 -0.17
N LYS A 196 -23.43 3.97 0.08
CA LYS A 196 -22.92 2.61 0.33
C LYS A 196 -23.55 1.95 1.54
N ILE A 197 -23.84 2.69 2.59
CA ILE A 197 -24.51 2.18 3.79
C ILE A 197 -26.04 2.26 3.72
N GLY A 198 -26.61 2.67 2.58
CA GLY A 198 -28.05 2.70 2.34
C GLY A 198 -28.83 3.80 3.07
N GLN A 199 -28.17 4.84 3.59
CA GLN A 199 -28.85 6.00 4.19
C GLN A 199 -29.45 6.96 3.15
N ILE A 200 -28.96 6.93 1.91
CA ILE A 200 -29.51 7.69 0.79
C ILE A 200 -29.62 6.77 -0.43
N ALA A 201 -30.81 6.71 -1.03
CA ALA A 201 -31.03 5.96 -2.27
C ALA A 201 -30.35 6.65 -3.47
N SER A 202 -30.08 5.87 -4.52
CA SER A 202 -29.64 6.43 -5.80
C SER A 202 -30.71 7.35 -6.39
N GLY A 203 -30.32 8.50 -6.95
CA GLY A 203 -31.24 9.46 -7.58
C GLY A 203 -31.91 10.47 -6.63
N VAL A 204 -31.65 10.43 -5.32
CA VAL A 204 -32.11 11.46 -4.37
C VAL A 204 -31.30 12.75 -4.56
N ASP A 205 -31.95 13.89 -4.37
CA ASP A 205 -31.30 15.20 -4.38
C ASP A 205 -30.18 15.28 -3.32
N ILE A 206 -29.03 15.77 -3.76
CA ILE A 206 -27.82 15.96 -2.95
C ILE A 206 -27.32 17.41 -3.01
N ALA A 207 -28.11 18.32 -3.59
CA ALA A 207 -27.81 19.74 -3.66
C ALA A 207 -27.76 20.37 -2.25
N GLY A 208 -26.89 21.36 -2.08
CA GLY A 208 -26.70 22.04 -0.80
C GLY A 208 -26.47 21.07 0.36
N ASP A 209 -27.38 21.11 1.34
CA ASP A 209 -27.37 20.33 2.57
C ASP A 209 -28.29 19.10 2.54
N ALA A 210 -28.97 18.82 1.42
CA ALA A 210 -29.95 17.73 1.29
C ALA A 210 -29.35 16.31 1.51
N TRP A 211 -28.03 16.19 1.34
CA TRP A 211 -27.29 14.95 1.59
C TRP A 211 -26.96 14.71 3.07
N LYS A 212 -27.09 15.71 3.95
CA LYS A 212 -26.70 15.57 5.36
C LYS A 212 -27.62 14.60 6.10
N ARG A 213 -27.06 13.78 7.00
CA ARG A 213 -27.78 12.80 7.83
C ARG A 213 -27.31 12.86 9.28
N PRO A 214 -28.24 12.87 10.26
CA PRO A 214 -27.92 12.94 11.68
C PRO A 214 -26.79 11.99 12.08
N MET A 215 -25.84 12.47 12.87
CA MET A 215 -24.89 11.60 13.56
C MET A 215 -25.60 10.87 14.70
N ILE A 216 -25.13 9.66 15.05
CA ILE A 216 -25.59 8.95 16.24
C ILE A 216 -25.49 9.88 17.47
N GLY A 217 -26.59 10.00 18.22
CA GLY A 217 -26.65 10.75 19.49
C GLY A 217 -27.03 12.23 19.39
N SER A 218 -27.43 12.72 18.21
CA SER A 218 -27.86 14.12 18.02
C SER A 218 -29.37 14.35 18.12
N ASP A 219 -30.17 13.28 18.28
CA ASP A 219 -31.58 13.41 18.61
C ASP A 219 -31.73 13.68 20.12
N PRO A 220 -32.57 14.64 20.55
CA PRO A 220 -32.93 14.73 21.96
C PRO A 220 -33.55 13.40 22.38
N CYS A 221 -33.02 12.80 23.44
CA CYS A 221 -33.63 11.64 24.07
C CYS A 221 -35.10 11.96 24.37
N PRO A 222 -36.06 11.08 24.03
CA PRO A 222 -37.44 11.26 24.46
C PRO A 222 -37.56 11.22 25.99
#